data_AF-A0A7J2Y4D8-F1
#
_entry.id   AF-A0A7J2Y4D8-F1
#
_cell.length_a   1.000
_cell.length_b   1.000
_cell.length_c   1.000
_cell.angle_alpha   90.00
_cell.angle_beta   90.00
_cell.angle_gamma   90.00
#
_symmetry.space_group_name_H-M   'P 1'
#
loop_
_entity.id
_entity.type
_entity.pdbx_description
1 polymer ?
#
loop_
_entity_poly.entity_id
_entity_poly.type
_entity_poly.pdbx_seq_one_letter_code
_entity_poly.pdbx_strand_id
1 'polypeptide(L)'
;MDALGLREGVCQLCRKKVEKWLSAHHVFGRENDPNNEVLIALCRGCHDLLTRLASRPWVEDQEVVADFIALTLARRGRRTAFVSVEIEDWTAEEVEEYVASLNAVTYDGVEGQA
;
A
#
# COMPACT_ATOMS: atom_id res chain seq x y z
N MET A 1 -0.68 -17.96 2.52
CA MET A 1 -1.76 -16.98 2.77
C MET A 1 -2.19 -16.41 1.42
N ASP A 2 -3.48 -16.18 1.20
CA ASP A 2 -3.92 -15.47 0.00
C ASP A 2 -3.74 -13.97 0.20
N ALA A 3 -3.40 -13.23 -0.86
CA ALA A 3 -3.19 -11.79 -0.76
C ALA A 3 -4.49 -11.06 -0.44
N LEU A 4 -4.45 -10.18 0.57
CA LEU A 4 -5.64 -9.42 1.00
C LEU A 4 -6.21 -8.57 -0.13
N GLY A 5 -7.51 -8.67 -0.40
CA GLY A 5 -8.17 -7.93 -1.49
C GLY A 5 -8.21 -8.70 -2.80
N LEU A 6 -7.50 -9.83 -2.92
CA LEU A 6 -7.46 -10.60 -4.16
C LEU A 6 -8.81 -11.25 -4.45
N ARG A 7 -9.44 -11.84 -3.43
CA ARG A 7 -10.77 -12.46 -3.55
C ARG A 7 -11.86 -11.42 -3.70
N GLU A 8 -11.74 -10.30 -2.99
CA GLU A 8 -12.69 -9.19 -3.00
C GLU A 8 -12.60 -8.37 -4.30
N GLY A 9 -11.55 -8.60 -5.09
CA GLY A 9 -11.29 -7.83 -6.30
C GLY A 9 -10.95 -6.37 -6.00
N VAL A 10 -10.28 -6.07 -4.89
CA VAL A 10 -9.96 -4.69 -4.45
C VAL A 10 -8.45 -4.48 -4.34
N CYS A 11 -7.95 -3.41 -4.95
CA CYS A 11 -6.57 -2.96 -4.77
C CYS A 11 -6.39 -2.31 -3.39
N GLN A 12 -5.49 -2.83 -2.56
CA GLN A 12 -5.28 -2.35 -1.20
C GLN A 12 -4.62 -0.96 -1.12
N LEU A 13 -3.95 -0.50 -2.19
CA LEU A 13 -3.37 0.85 -2.23
C LEU A 13 -4.37 1.92 -2.68
N CYS A 14 -4.98 1.76 -3.87
CA CYS A 14 -5.92 2.77 -4.40
C CYS A 14 -7.40 2.51 -4.08
N ARG A 15 -7.70 1.42 -3.36
CA ARG A 15 -9.05 1.02 -2.91
C ARG A 15 -10.09 0.81 -4.02
N LYS A 16 -9.65 0.74 -5.29
CA LYS A 16 -10.55 0.50 -6.42
C LYS A 16 -10.90 -0.98 -6.54
N LYS A 17 -12.16 -1.28 -6.89
CA LYS A 17 -12.55 -2.59 -7.42
C LYS A 17 -11.95 -2.79 -8.81
N VAL A 18 -11.37 -3.95 -9.04
CA VAL A 18 -10.63 -4.32 -10.23
C VAL A 18 -10.99 -5.76 -10.58
N GLU A 19 -11.74 -5.94 -11.67
CA GLU A 19 -12.25 -7.26 -12.08
C GLU A 19 -11.16 -8.18 -12.64
N LYS A 20 -10.05 -7.61 -13.14
CA LYS A 20 -8.92 -8.34 -13.74
C LYS A 20 -7.61 -7.63 -13.44
N TRP A 21 -6.51 -8.38 -13.30
CA TRP A 21 -5.14 -7.85 -13.12
C TRP A 21 -4.79 -7.33 -11.72
N LEU A 22 -5.32 -7.98 -10.68
CA LEU A 22 -4.76 -7.88 -9.34
C LEU A 22 -3.62 -8.90 -9.19
N SER A 23 -2.55 -8.46 -8.53
CA SER A 23 -1.39 -9.29 -8.23
C SER A 23 -1.08 -9.21 -6.73
N ALA A 24 -0.64 -10.32 -6.16
CA ALA A 24 -0.09 -10.34 -4.80
C ALA A 24 1.19 -9.51 -4.74
N HIS A 25 1.36 -8.74 -3.66
CA HIS A 25 2.53 -7.93 -3.38
C HIS A 25 2.99 -8.18 -1.93
N HIS A 26 4.28 -8.46 -1.75
CA HIS A 26 4.91 -8.57 -0.44
C HIS A 26 5.09 -7.19 0.16
N VAL A 27 4.47 -6.93 1.32
CA VAL A 27 4.58 -5.60 1.96
C VAL A 27 6.02 -5.30 2.36
N PHE A 28 6.75 -6.29 2.89
CA PHE A 28 8.13 -6.13 3.35
C PHE A 28 9.18 -6.52 2.30
N GLY A 29 8.76 -6.85 1.08
CA GLY A 29 9.62 -7.51 0.09
C GLY A 29 9.81 -8.99 0.41
N ARG A 30 10.16 -9.78 -0.61
CA ARG A 30 10.28 -11.24 -0.48
C ARG A 30 11.46 -11.64 0.40
N GLU A 31 12.50 -10.83 0.42
CA GLU A 31 13.72 -11.05 1.19
C GLU A 31 13.46 -10.95 2.70
N ASN A 32 12.53 -10.07 3.11
CA ASN A 32 12.16 -9.86 4.51
C ASN A 32 10.85 -10.57 4.90
N ASP A 33 10.10 -11.12 3.93
CA ASP A 33 8.92 -11.98 4.14
C ASP A 33 9.00 -13.25 3.27
N PRO A 34 9.89 -14.20 3.60
CA PRO A 34 10.06 -15.43 2.82
C PRO A 34 8.89 -16.40 2.96
N ASN A 35 8.11 -16.28 4.04
CA ASN A 35 6.99 -17.17 4.37
C ASN A 35 5.65 -16.70 3.77
N ASN A 36 5.61 -15.51 3.16
CA ASN A 36 4.38 -14.89 2.65
C ASN A 36 3.37 -14.59 3.76
N GLU A 37 3.86 -14.09 4.89
CA GLU A 37 3.08 -13.71 6.05
C GLU A 37 2.26 -12.44 5.77
N VAL A 38 2.73 -11.55 4.88
CA VAL A 38 2.05 -10.27 4.62
C VAL A 38 1.96 -9.96 3.13
N LEU A 39 0.87 -10.43 2.52
CA LEU A 39 0.54 -10.20 1.12
C LEU A 39 -0.69 -9.33 0.95
N ILE A 40 -0.60 -8.30 0.10
CA ILE A 40 -1.73 -7.47 -0.32
C ILE A 40 -1.96 -7.54 -1.83
N ALA A 41 -3.22 -7.41 -2.27
CA ALA A 41 -3.55 -7.34 -3.68
C ALA A 41 -3.41 -5.91 -4.20
N LEU A 42 -2.61 -5.74 -5.26
CA LEU A 42 -2.43 -4.46 -5.94
C LEU A 42 -2.86 -4.57 -7.40
N CYS A 43 -3.51 -3.51 -7.91
CA CYS A 43 -3.71 -3.39 -9.35
C CYS A 43 -2.38 -3.08 -10.04
N ARG A 44 -2.25 -3.44 -11.32
CA ARG A 44 -1.02 -3.22 -12.11
C ARG A 44 -0.39 -1.83 -11.93
N GLY A 45 -1.21 -0.77 -11.98
CA GLY A 45 -0.70 0.60 -11.84
C GLY A 45 -0.12 0.91 -10.47
N CYS A 46 -0.78 0.46 -9.40
CA CYS A 46 -0.28 0.61 -8.03
C CYS A 46 0.95 -0.26 -7.77
N HIS A 47 0.92 -1.49 -8.27
CA HIS A 47 2.04 -2.42 -8.16
C HIS A 47 3.30 -1.84 -8.82
N ASP A 48 3.19 -1.43 -10.09
CA ASP A 48 4.31 -0.85 -10.85
C ASP A 48 4.85 0.43 -10.21
N LEU A 49 3.96 1.29 -9.69
CA LEU A 49 4.36 2.53 -9.01
C LEU A 49 5.16 2.22 -7.74
N LEU A 50 4.65 1.32 -6.89
CA LEU A 50 5.28 0.99 -5.62
C LEU A 50 6.66 0.36 -5.83
N THR A 51 6.79 -0.63 -6.73
CA THR A 51 8.08 -1.23 -7.07
C THR A 51 9.09 -0.20 -7.59
N ARG A 52 8.64 0.74 -8.45
CA ARG A 52 9.52 1.77 -9.00
C ARG A 52 9.93 2.83 -7.97
N LEU A 53 9.08 3.09 -6.98
CA LEU A 53 9.37 4.04 -5.91
C LEU A 53 10.32 3.40 -4.88
N ALA A 54 10.08 2.14 -4.50
CA ALA A 54 10.95 1.37 -3.61
C ALA A 54 12.37 1.21 -4.14
N SER A 55 12.58 1.27 -5.46
CA SER A 55 13.92 1.21 -6.06
C SER A 55 14.66 2.57 -6.08
N ARG A 56 14.14 3.61 -5.41
CA ARG A 56 14.74 4.95 -5.40
C ARG A 56 15.32 5.26 -4.03
N PRO A 57 16.64 5.45 -3.90
CA PRO A 57 17.26 5.75 -2.61
C PRO A 57 16.70 7.02 -1.93
N TRP A 58 16.28 8.01 -2.71
CA TRP A 58 15.71 9.25 -2.17
C TRP A 58 14.35 9.06 -1.48
N VAL A 59 13.71 7.89 -1.57
CA VAL A 59 12.45 7.62 -0.87
C VAL A 59 12.61 7.67 0.66
N GLU A 60 13.84 7.57 1.15
CA GLU A 60 14.19 7.69 2.57
C GLU A 60 14.33 9.15 3.03
N ASP A 61 14.38 10.10 2.09
CA ASP A 61 14.48 11.53 2.38
C ASP A 61 13.09 12.17 2.48
N GLN A 62 12.70 12.56 3.69
CA GLN A 62 11.39 13.12 4.01
C GLN A 62 11.07 14.38 3.18
N GLU A 63 12.05 15.26 2.98
CA GLU A 63 11.85 16.51 2.22
C GLU A 63 11.62 16.21 0.74
N VAL A 64 12.42 15.32 0.16
CA VAL A 64 12.29 14.92 -1.25
C VAL A 64 10.96 14.19 -1.50
N VAL A 65 10.51 13.33 -0.58
CA VAL A 65 9.21 12.66 -0.70
C VAL A 65 8.06 13.66 -0.59
N ALA A 66 8.13 14.62 0.34
CA ALA A 66 7.14 15.68 0.48
C ALA A 66 7.04 16.51 -0.81
N ASP A 67 8.17 16.90 -1.39
CA ASP A 67 8.24 17.62 -2.67
C ASP A 67 7.66 16.79 -3.82
N PHE A 68 7.99 15.50 -3.91
CA PHE A 68 7.45 14.60 -4.93
C PHE A 68 5.91 14.53 -4.88
N ILE A 69 5.34 14.42 -3.67
CA ILE A 69 3.89 14.43 -3.46
C ILE A 69 3.32 15.81 -3.81
N ALA A 70 3.95 16.91 -3.38
CA ALA A 70 3.52 18.27 -3.68
C ALA A 70 3.49 18.55 -5.19
N LEU A 71 4.51 18.15 -5.94
CA LEU A 71 4.56 18.24 -7.41
C LEU A 71 3.45 17.43 -8.06
N THR A 72 3.18 16.23 -7.55
CA THR A 72 2.07 15.37 -8.01
C THR A 72 0.71 16.05 -7.79
N LEU A 73 0.51 16.69 -6.63
CA LEU A 73 -0.70 17.45 -6.32
C LEU A 73 -0.83 18.71 -7.17
N ALA A 74 0.26 19.44 -7.40
CA ALA A 74 0.30 20.62 -8.26
C ALA A 74 -0.09 20.27 -9.71
N ARG A 75 0.41 19.14 -10.25
CA ARG A 75 0.02 18.60 -11.57
C ARG A 75 -1.49 18.29 -11.66
N ARG A 76 -2.14 18.01 -10.53
CA ARG A 76 -3.60 17.79 -10.43
C ARG A 76 -4.39 19.08 -10.14
N GLY A 77 -3.74 20.24 -10.16
CA GLY A 77 -4.37 21.55 -9.93
C GLY A 77 -4.33 22.03 -8.47
N ARG A 78 -3.78 21.26 -7.53
CA ARG A 78 -3.67 21.66 -6.12
C ARG A 78 -2.37 22.44 -5.87
N ARG A 79 -2.31 23.65 -6.39
CA ARG A 79 -1.09 24.49 -6.45
C ARG A 79 -0.64 25.07 -5.10
N THR A 80 -1.51 25.06 -4.10
CA THR A 80 -1.23 25.60 -2.75
C THR A 80 -1.23 24.49 -1.69
N ALA A 81 -1.09 23.23 -2.12
CA ALA A 81 -1.00 22.12 -1.19
C ALA A 81 0.30 22.23 -0.40
N PHE A 82 0.17 22.21 0.93
CA PHE A 82 1.29 21.96 1.83
C PHE A 82 1.35 20.46 2.11
N VAL A 83 2.55 19.89 2.03
CA VAL A 83 2.79 18.46 2.28
C VAL A 83 3.95 18.35 3.25
N SER A 84 3.77 17.57 4.30
CA SER A 84 4.82 17.12 5.20
C SER A 84 4.79 15.60 5.25
N VAL A 85 5.97 14.99 5.38
CA VAL A 85 6.15 13.54 5.48
C VAL A 85 7.04 13.29 6.69
N GLU A 86 6.61 12.37 7.54
CA GLU A 86 7.40 11.84 8.66
C GLU A 86 7.64 10.36 8.36
N ILE A 87 8.89 9.93 8.48
CA ILE A 87 9.30 8.54 8.29
C ILE A 87 9.81 8.05 9.64
N GLU A 88 9.12 7.04 10.18
CA GLU A 88 9.48 6.33 11.39
C GLU A 88 9.53 4.84 11.07
N ASP A 89 10.51 4.14 11.66
CA ASP A 89 10.60 2.69 11.54
C ASP A 89 9.48 2.04 12.34
N TRP A 90 8.83 1.03 11.76
CA TRP A 90 7.82 0.26 12.48
C TRP A 90 8.46 -0.59 13.57
N THR A 91 7.88 -0.56 14.75
CA THR A 91 8.12 -1.55 15.79
C THR A 91 7.52 -2.91 15.41
N ALA A 92 7.98 -3.97 16.07
CA ALA A 92 7.41 -5.30 15.86
C ALA A 92 5.91 -5.35 16.23
N GLU A 93 5.50 -4.62 17.28
CA GLU A 93 4.10 -4.51 17.68
C GLU A 93 3.25 -3.82 16.61
N GLU A 94 3.73 -2.71 16.02
CA GLU A 94 3.01 -2.02 14.94
C GLU A 94 2.93 -2.87 13.66
N VAL A 95 3.95 -3.69 13.37
CA VAL A 95 3.89 -4.68 12.30
C VAL A 95 2.77 -5.69 12.58
N GLU A 96 2.71 -6.26 13.78
CA GLU A 96 1.67 -7.22 14.18
C GLU A 96 0.27 -6.60 14.11
N GLU A 97 0.11 -5.37 14.61
CA GLU A 97 -1.16 -4.61 14.54
C GLU A 97 -1.57 -4.34 13.09
N TYR A 98 -0.63 -3.96 12.23
CA TYR A 98 -0.90 -3.77 10.81
C TYR A 98 -1.39 -5.07 10.17
N VAL A 99 -0.69 -6.18 10.40
CA VAL A 99 -1.10 -7.51 9.90
C VAL A 99 -2.46 -7.92 10.45
N ALA A 100 -2.74 -7.67 11.72
CA ALA A 100 -4.04 -7.93 12.32
C ALA A 100 -5.14 -7.08 11.67
N SER A 101 -4.88 -5.79 11.40
CA SER A 101 -5.83 -4.88 10.75
C SER A 101 -6.18 -5.33 9.33
N LEU A 102 -5.21 -5.86 8.59
CA LEU A 102 -5.41 -6.44 7.26
C LEU A 102 -6.36 -7.64 7.32
N ASN A 103 -6.23 -8.49 8.33
CA ASN A 103 -7.13 -9.64 8.54
C ASN A 103 -8.53 -9.20 9.00
N ALA A 104 -8.65 -8.18 9.86
CA ALA A 104 -9.94 -7.69 10.34
C ALA A 104 -10.83 -7.14 9.22
N VAL A 105 -10.25 -6.46 8.23
CA VAL A 105 -10.98 -5.94 7.06
C VAL A 105 -11.60 -7.07 6.20
N THR A 106 -11.12 -8.31 6.31
CA THR A 106 -11.77 -9.46 5.64
C THR A 106 -13.06 -9.93 6.31
N TYR A 107 -13.26 -9.60 7.60
CA TYR A 107 -14.36 -10.15 8.39
C TYR A 107 -15.62 -9.27 8.34
N ASP A 108 -15.47 -7.93 8.35
CA ASP A 108 -16.60 -6.98 8.30
C ASP A 108 -17.26 -6.88 6.90
N GLY A 109 -16.68 -7.53 5.88
CA GLY A 109 -17.26 -7.61 4.53
C GLY A 109 -18.28 -8.72 4.33
N VAL A 110 -18.56 -9.57 5.33
CA VAL A 110 -19.39 -10.78 5.19
C VAL A 110 -20.76 -10.64 5.87
N GLU A 111 -20.97 -9.69 6.78
CA GLU A 111 -22.28 -9.45 7.41
C GLU A 111 -22.97 -8.21 6.83
N GLY A 112 -23.59 -8.36 5.65
CA GLY A 112 -24.34 -7.23 5.10
C GLY A 112 -24.96 -7.41 3.72
N GLN A 113 -25.51 -8.58 3.40
CA GLN A 113 -26.54 -8.76 2.38
C GLN A 113 -27.04 -10.23 2.38
N ALA A 114 -28.07 -10.48 3.18
CA ALA A 114 -29.01 -11.59 2.99
C ALA A 114 -30.39 -10.99 2.69
#